data_AF-A0A1M3NBV4-F1
#
_entry.id   AF-A0A1M3NBV4-F1
#
_cell.length_a   1.000
_cell.length_b   1.000
_cell.length_c   1.000
_cell.angle_alpha   90.00
_cell.angle_beta   90.00
_cell.angle_gamma   90.00
#
_symmetry.space_group_name_H-M   'P 1'
#
loop_
_entity.id
_entity.type
_entity.pdbx_description
1 polymer ?
#
loop_
_entity_poly.entity_id
_entity_poly.type
_entity_poly.pdbx_seq_one_letter_code
_entity_poly.pdbx_strand_id
1 'polypeptide(L)'
;MLRKLALAVVVVALAVVGAVVAQRRLGGGAPNAGSSHRLAEIDARVWPFPQAIDEAADYLVRVTGPDGRFEYRRFVDGHPDSTGQYNVLRHAGSIYALADYALADRRGRTGNVDGPEQAHAALGRASSYLVSRYVRPLREHPEILAVWSDQREERSRGGRPTAKLGGAGLAIVALAGNMRVNAAVAPSASASASADAGAGDLATMQGLGRFILFMQRENGSFHAKYEDPTGYVRDAESLFYPGEAILALTMLYEVDRDARWLEGAARGIAQLIESRRGSTNLPADHWLMIAIDRFVPHHAALAKAPVSSEEMVEHAIALGRLMMNDQADVLATLDDPKIAGAFDADGRTTPAATRLEGLLALEHAIASDPARAAFRTELRGVIGRGIAFLRRSQVQDGVARGGIPWMQRGAFSKQTAVDASDVADDEGSAARTEQEVRIDYVQHALSAMLRYAVMCRDRGAGCAPGVASTDAAP
;
A
#
# COMPACT_ATOMS: atom_id res chain seq x y z
N MET A 1 -26.59 -11.52 -45.69
CA MET A 1 -27.00 -12.63 -44.80
C MET A 1 -25.85 -13.20 -43.97
N LEU A 2 -24.69 -13.53 -44.56
CA LEU A 2 -23.54 -14.11 -43.85
C LEU A 2 -23.01 -13.30 -42.65
N ARG A 3 -22.97 -11.96 -42.72
CA ARG A 3 -22.55 -11.10 -41.58
C ARG A 3 -23.51 -11.14 -40.39
N LYS A 4 -24.82 -11.35 -40.61
CA LYS A 4 -25.82 -11.46 -39.53
C LYS A 4 -25.75 -12.83 -38.85
N LEU A 5 -25.41 -13.89 -39.60
CA LEU A 5 -25.15 -15.21 -39.02
C LEU A 5 -23.87 -15.21 -38.17
N ALA A 6 -22.79 -14.58 -38.64
CA ALA A 6 -21.54 -14.48 -37.87
C ALA A 6 -21.73 -13.70 -36.55
N LEU A 7 -22.49 -12.61 -36.56
CA LEU A 7 -22.81 -11.85 -35.35
C LEU A 7 -23.69 -12.66 -34.38
N ALA A 8 -24.67 -13.42 -34.89
CA ALA A 8 -25.51 -14.29 -34.06
C ALA A 8 -24.70 -15.43 -33.41
N VAL A 9 -23.74 -16.02 -34.14
CA VAL A 9 -22.84 -17.06 -33.60
C VAL A 9 -21.91 -16.49 -32.53
N VAL A 10 -21.39 -15.27 -32.70
CA VAL A 10 -20.55 -14.60 -31.68
C VAL A 10 -21.36 -14.24 -30.43
N VAL A 11 -22.60 -13.75 -30.59
CA VAL A 11 -23.49 -13.44 -29.46
C VAL A 11 -23.90 -14.70 -28.70
N VAL A 12 -24.19 -15.81 -29.41
CA VAL A 12 -24.49 -17.11 -28.77
C VAL A 12 -23.24 -17.68 -28.09
N ALA A 13 -22.06 -17.57 -28.69
CA ALA A 13 -20.81 -18.00 -28.06
C ALA A 13 -20.49 -17.19 -26.79
N LEU A 14 -20.68 -15.87 -26.81
CA LEU A 14 -20.52 -15.00 -25.64
C LEU A 14 -21.58 -15.28 -24.56
N ALA A 15 -22.81 -15.60 -24.94
CA ALA A 15 -23.87 -15.98 -24.00
C ALA A 15 -23.60 -17.35 -23.36
N VAL A 16 -23.05 -18.31 -24.12
CA VAL A 16 -22.66 -19.64 -23.61
C VAL A 16 -21.44 -19.53 -22.71
N VAL A 17 -20.43 -18.73 -23.07
CA VAL A 17 -19.27 -18.45 -22.20
C VAL A 17 -19.74 -17.72 -20.93
N GLY A 18 -20.61 -16.72 -21.05
CA GLY A 18 -21.21 -16.02 -19.91
C GLY A 18 -22.02 -16.94 -19.00
N ALA A 19 -22.78 -17.88 -19.56
CA ALA A 19 -23.55 -18.88 -18.82
C ALA A 19 -22.64 -19.92 -18.15
N VAL A 20 -21.56 -20.38 -18.80
CA VAL A 20 -20.58 -21.32 -18.22
C VAL A 20 -19.78 -20.66 -17.09
N VAL A 21 -19.42 -19.38 -17.23
CA VAL A 21 -18.79 -18.58 -16.17
C VAL A 21 -19.78 -18.33 -15.03
N ALA A 22 -21.05 -18.02 -15.31
CA ALA A 22 -22.08 -17.86 -14.28
C ALA A 22 -22.40 -19.17 -13.54
N GLN A 23 -22.40 -20.31 -14.25
CA GLN A 23 -22.65 -21.63 -13.67
C GLN A 23 -21.46 -22.12 -12.85
N ARG A 24 -20.22 -21.71 -13.19
CA ARG A 24 -19.03 -21.86 -12.32
C ARG A 24 -19.04 -20.91 -11.13
N ARG A 25 -19.54 -19.67 -11.28
CA ARG A 25 -19.74 -18.70 -10.17
C ARG A 25 -20.77 -19.18 -9.14
N LEU A 26 -21.80 -19.91 -9.58
CA LEU A 26 -22.78 -20.56 -8.69
C LEU A 26 -22.30 -21.90 -8.12
N GLY A 27 -21.24 -22.46 -8.71
CA GLY A 27 -20.57 -23.69 -8.27
C GLY A 27 -19.30 -23.40 -7.48
N GLY A 28 -19.34 -22.44 -6.55
CA GLY A 28 -18.32 -22.25 -5.51
C GLY A 28 -18.26 -23.48 -4.60
N GLY A 29 -17.80 -24.59 -5.16
CA GLY A 29 -17.55 -25.82 -4.43
C GLY A 29 -16.48 -25.52 -3.40
N ALA A 30 -16.74 -25.93 -2.15
CA ALA A 30 -15.73 -25.94 -1.12
C ALA A 30 -14.44 -26.57 -1.69
N PRO A 31 -13.25 -26.03 -1.37
CA PRO A 31 -11.99 -26.62 -1.78
C PRO A 31 -12.03 -28.12 -1.47
N ASN A 32 -11.67 -28.97 -2.44
CA ASN A 32 -11.69 -30.41 -2.21
C ASN A 32 -10.85 -30.74 -0.96
N ALA A 33 -11.18 -31.83 -0.26
CA ALA A 33 -10.52 -32.17 1.01
C ALA A 33 -8.98 -32.27 0.88
N GLY A 34 -8.46 -32.61 -0.31
CA GLY A 34 -7.03 -32.67 -0.61
C GLY A 34 -6.35 -31.30 -0.83
N SER A 35 -7.05 -30.27 -1.33
CA SER A 35 -6.52 -28.91 -1.40
C SER A 35 -6.55 -28.24 -0.02
N SER A 36 -7.60 -28.51 0.76
CA SER A 36 -7.69 -28.06 2.17
C SER A 36 -6.58 -28.65 3.04
N HIS A 37 -6.27 -29.94 2.90
CA HIS A 37 -5.18 -30.58 3.62
C HIS A 37 -3.80 -30.00 3.24
N ARG A 38 -3.53 -29.80 1.95
CA ARG A 38 -2.26 -29.22 1.48
C ARG A 38 -2.08 -27.76 1.94
N LEU A 39 -3.15 -26.97 1.97
CA LEU A 39 -3.11 -25.61 2.51
C LEU A 39 -2.79 -25.61 4.01
N ALA A 40 -3.40 -26.51 4.78
CA ALA A 40 -3.12 -26.65 6.20
C ALA A 40 -1.65 -27.05 6.46
N GLU A 41 -1.08 -27.95 5.66
CA GLU A 41 0.34 -28.31 5.73
C GLU A 41 1.28 -27.14 5.42
N ILE A 42 0.93 -26.30 4.45
CA ILE A 42 1.71 -25.10 4.10
C ILE A 42 1.59 -24.06 5.22
N ASP A 43 0.38 -23.82 5.71
CA ASP A 43 0.11 -22.83 6.76
C ASP A 43 0.71 -23.24 8.12
N ALA A 44 0.88 -24.53 8.38
CA ALA A 44 1.60 -25.02 9.56
C ALA A 44 3.11 -24.68 9.54
N ARG A 45 3.66 -24.35 8.37
CA ARG A 45 5.08 -24.04 8.20
C ARG A 45 5.35 -22.54 8.16
N VAL A 46 4.34 -21.67 8.21
CA VAL A 46 4.54 -20.20 8.23
C VAL A 46 4.65 -19.65 9.64
N TRP A 47 5.28 -18.49 9.80
CA TRP A 47 5.36 -17.85 11.11
C TRP A 47 3.97 -17.58 11.70
N PRO A 48 3.79 -17.78 13.03
CA PRO A 48 2.66 -17.24 13.75
C PRO A 48 2.45 -15.75 13.41
N PHE A 49 1.19 -15.32 13.34
CA PHE A 49 0.89 -14.01 12.79
C PHE A 49 1.60 -12.82 13.48
N PRO A 50 1.71 -12.74 14.82
CA PRO A 50 2.50 -11.68 15.46
C PRO A 50 3.98 -11.72 15.06
N GLN A 51 4.57 -12.92 14.96
CA GLN A 51 5.94 -13.09 14.52
C GLN A 51 6.15 -12.65 13.06
N ALA A 52 5.18 -12.89 12.17
CA ALA A 52 5.26 -12.43 10.79
C ALA A 52 5.38 -10.89 10.68
N ILE A 53 4.69 -10.16 11.55
CA ILE A 53 4.80 -8.69 11.64
C ILE A 53 6.21 -8.30 12.12
N ASP A 54 6.67 -8.91 13.20
CA ASP A 54 7.98 -8.62 13.79
C ASP A 54 9.12 -8.89 12.80
N GLU A 55 9.08 -10.01 12.09
CA GLU A 55 10.11 -10.37 11.12
C GLU A 55 10.14 -9.41 9.91
N ALA A 56 8.98 -8.91 9.47
CA ALA A 56 8.90 -7.93 8.39
C ALA A 56 9.47 -6.57 8.82
N ALA A 57 9.16 -6.12 10.04
CA ALA A 57 9.72 -4.91 10.60
C ALA A 57 11.23 -5.04 10.82
N ASP A 58 11.68 -6.15 11.40
CA ASP A 58 13.09 -6.45 11.63
C ASP A 58 13.87 -6.50 10.30
N TYR A 59 13.25 -6.97 9.20
CA TYR A 59 13.86 -6.88 7.88
C TYR A 59 14.14 -5.42 7.49
N LEU A 60 13.13 -4.55 7.55
CA LEU A 60 13.28 -3.12 7.22
C LEU A 60 14.33 -2.44 8.10
N VAL A 61 14.34 -2.74 9.40
CA VAL A 61 15.38 -2.27 10.33
C VAL A 61 16.77 -2.72 9.89
N ARG A 62 16.96 -4.01 9.62
CA ARG A 62 18.26 -4.58 9.20
C ARG A 62 18.77 -3.98 7.90
N VAL A 63 17.89 -3.67 6.96
CA VAL A 63 18.28 -3.06 5.69
C VAL A 63 18.40 -1.54 5.78
N THR A 64 18.16 -0.92 6.93
CA THR A 64 18.40 0.51 7.14
C THR A 64 19.86 0.76 7.52
N GLY A 65 20.62 1.37 6.61
CA GLY A 65 22.03 1.70 6.81
C GLY A 65 22.27 2.66 8.00
N PRO A 66 23.53 2.80 8.41
CA PRO A 66 23.92 3.74 9.46
C PRO A 66 23.69 5.21 9.06
N ASP A 67 23.67 5.52 7.77
CA ASP A 67 23.34 6.84 7.22
C ASP A 67 21.82 7.07 7.06
N GLY A 68 21.00 6.04 7.30
CA GLY A 68 19.55 6.07 7.10
C GLY A 68 19.09 5.66 5.71
N ARG A 69 19.99 5.44 4.74
CA ARG A 69 19.61 4.91 3.43
C ARG A 69 19.26 3.43 3.56
N PHE A 70 18.20 2.99 2.88
CA PHE A 70 17.91 1.55 2.84
C PHE A 70 18.80 0.84 1.82
N GLU A 71 19.20 -0.40 2.10
CA GLU A 71 19.52 -1.36 1.05
C GLU A 71 18.22 -1.65 0.29
N TYR A 72 18.11 -1.03 -0.88
CA TYR A 72 16.85 -0.91 -1.61
C TYR A 72 16.27 -2.25 -2.07
N ARG A 73 17.16 -3.18 -2.41
CA ARG A 73 16.82 -4.47 -2.97
C ARG A 73 17.85 -5.51 -2.57
N ARG A 74 17.36 -6.70 -2.25
CA ARG A 74 18.15 -7.89 -1.93
C ARG A 74 17.54 -9.09 -2.64
N PHE A 75 18.38 -10.02 -3.09
CA PHE A 75 17.90 -11.30 -3.61
C PHE A 75 17.91 -12.34 -2.49
N VAL A 76 16.90 -13.21 -2.47
CA VAL A 76 16.78 -14.28 -1.47
C VAL A 76 18.03 -15.15 -1.40
N ASP A 77 18.59 -15.51 -2.55
CA ASP A 77 19.79 -16.35 -2.69
C ASP A 77 21.08 -15.65 -2.23
N GLY A 78 20.99 -14.38 -1.83
CA GLY A 78 22.12 -13.57 -1.37
C GLY A 78 22.96 -12.98 -2.48
N HIS A 79 22.50 -13.01 -3.74
CA HIS A 79 23.16 -12.30 -4.81
C HIS A 79 23.14 -10.77 -4.55
N PRO A 80 24.24 -10.05 -4.82
CA PRO A 80 24.27 -8.60 -4.62
C PRO A 80 23.43 -7.85 -5.68
N ASP A 81 22.76 -6.77 -5.28
CA ASP A 81 22.19 -5.83 -6.24
C ASP A 81 23.28 -4.90 -6.80
N SER A 82 23.59 -5.06 -8.09
CA SER A 82 24.58 -4.26 -8.80
C SER A 82 24.00 -3.09 -9.59
N THR A 83 22.68 -2.87 -9.54
CA THR A 83 22.04 -1.84 -10.38
C THR A 83 22.21 -0.42 -9.84
N GLY A 84 22.49 -0.26 -8.54
CA GLY A 84 22.53 1.06 -7.90
C GLY A 84 21.21 1.83 -8.01
N GLN A 85 20.10 1.15 -8.34
CA GLN A 85 18.79 1.77 -8.44
C GLN A 85 18.27 2.14 -7.06
N TYR A 86 17.57 3.26 -6.99
CA TYR A 86 16.91 3.70 -5.76
C TYR A 86 15.68 4.51 -6.08
N ASN A 87 14.65 4.38 -5.26
CA ASN A 87 13.43 5.17 -5.43
C ASN A 87 13.08 5.82 -4.09
N VAL A 88 13.13 7.15 -4.07
CA VAL A 88 12.88 7.94 -2.85
C VAL A 88 11.44 7.80 -2.34
N LEU A 89 10.46 7.56 -3.21
CA LEU A 89 9.07 7.34 -2.77
C LEU A 89 8.97 6.05 -1.94
N ARG A 90 9.65 4.99 -2.37
CA ARG A 90 9.67 3.71 -1.65
C ARG A 90 10.41 3.81 -0.32
N HIS A 91 11.46 4.63 -0.26
CA HIS A 91 12.13 4.98 0.98
C HIS A 91 11.16 5.69 1.95
N ALA A 92 10.46 6.72 1.50
CA ALA A 92 9.49 7.44 2.32
C ALA A 92 8.32 6.53 2.78
N GLY A 93 7.79 5.69 1.90
CA GLY A 93 6.79 4.68 2.28
C GLY A 93 7.30 3.71 3.35
N SER A 94 8.55 3.26 3.26
CA SER A 94 9.15 2.34 4.25
C SER A 94 9.28 2.99 5.63
N ILE A 95 9.56 4.28 5.70
CA ILE A 95 9.54 5.04 6.97
C ILE A 95 8.13 5.04 7.56
N TYR A 96 7.10 5.26 6.73
CA TYR A 96 5.70 5.23 7.18
C TYR A 96 5.34 3.87 7.83
N ALA A 97 5.71 2.74 7.21
CA ALA A 97 5.45 1.42 7.79
C ALA A 97 6.23 1.17 9.10
N LEU A 98 7.49 1.61 9.19
CA LEU A 98 8.28 1.53 10.42
C LEU A 98 7.68 2.38 11.55
N ALA A 99 7.14 3.56 11.24
CA ALA A 99 6.46 4.39 12.21
C ALA A 99 5.18 3.73 12.76
N ASP A 100 4.37 3.12 11.89
CA ASP A 100 3.18 2.37 12.32
C ASP A 100 3.57 1.16 13.19
N TYR A 101 4.67 0.46 12.87
CA TYR A 101 5.22 -0.62 13.70
C TYR A 101 5.74 -0.14 15.06
N ALA A 102 6.52 0.96 15.11
CA ALA A 102 7.02 1.52 16.36
C ALA A 102 5.89 1.98 17.30
N LEU A 103 4.74 2.38 16.74
CA LEU A 103 3.52 2.67 17.49
C LEU A 103 2.72 1.40 17.86
N ALA A 104 2.97 0.27 17.18
CA ALA A 104 2.22 -0.98 17.32
C ALA A 104 2.35 -1.58 18.73
N ASP A 105 3.57 -1.79 19.18
CA ASP A 105 3.86 -2.50 20.43
C ASP A 105 3.44 -1.77 21.70
N ARG A 106 3.34 -0.44 21.65
CA ARG A 106 2.79 0.37 22.76
C ARG A 106 1.32 0.10 23.07
N ARG A 107 0.66 -0.73 22.24
CA ARG A 107 -0.68 -1.28 22.50
C ARG A 107 -0.66 -2.80 22.67
N GLY A 108 0.51 -3.38 22.94
CA GLY A 108 0.80 -4.82 23.12
C GLY A 108 0.64 -5.66 21.87
N ARG A 109 0.90 -5.12 20.66
CA ARG A 109 0.51 -5.71 19.35
C ARG A 109 1.55 -6.64 18.72
N THR A 110 2.74 -6.73 19.28
CA THR A 110 3.89 -7.48 18.75
C THR A 110 4.47 -8.41 19.80
N GLY A 111 5.23 -9.42 19.39
CA GLY A 111 5.88 -10.38 20.30
C GLY A 111 7.29 -9.97 20.69
N ASN A 112 7.90 -9.02 19.96
CA ASN A 112 9.26 -8.54 20.16
C ASN A 112 9.28 -7.26 21.02
N VAL A 113 9.86 -7.34 22.22
CA VAL A 113 9.94 -6.23 23.19
C VAL A 113 10.89 -5.12 22.73
N ASP A 114 11.97 -5.47 22.01
CA ASP A 114 13.01 -4.51 21.59
C ASP A 114 12.78 -3.97 20.16
N GLY A 115 11.97 -4.68 19.35
CA GLY A 115 11.68 -4.34 17.96
C GLY A 115 11.24 -2.88 17.74
N PRO A 116 10.31 -2.33 18.54
CA PRO A 116 9.83 -0.96 18.39
C PRO A 116 10.88 0.12 18.62
N GLU A 117 11.79 -0.11 19.57
CA GLU A 117 12.91 0.80 19.83
C GLU A 117 13.90 0.76 18.67
N GLN A 118 14.21 -0.43 18.14
CA GLN A 118 15.06 -0.58 16.96
C GLN A 118 14.43 0.07 15.71
N ALA A 119 13.12 -0.10 15.53
CA ALA A 119 12.35 0.57 14.48
C ALA A 119 12.36 2.09 14.66
N HIS A 120 12.25 2.60 15.89
CA HIS A 120 12.37 4.03 16.18
C HIS A 120 13.77 4.59 15.85
N ALA A 121 14.82 3.87 16.19
CA ALA A 121 16.17 4.28 15.80
C ALA A 121 16.36 4.27 14.27
N ALA A 122 15.85 3.24 13.58
CA ALA A 122 15.93 3.13 12.11
C ALA A 122 15.13 4.24 11.41
N LEU A 123 13.89 4.49 11.83
CA LEU A 123 13.03 5.51 11.23
C LEU A 123 13.63 6.91 11.42
N GLY A 124 14.25 7.22 12.57
CA GLY A 124 14.89 8.51 12.80
C GLY A 124 16.05 8.80 11.84
N ARG A 125 16.91 7.79 11.61
CA ARG A 125 18.01 7.90 10.63
C ARG A 125 17.46 8.02 9.20
N ALA A 126 16.48 7.19 8.84
CA ALA A 126 15.89 7.21 7.51
C ALA A 126 15.18 8.55 7.22
N SER A 127 14.41 9.11 8.16
CA SER A 127 13.82 10.45 8.01
C SER A 127 14.88 11.54 7.82
N SER A 128 15.98 11.48 8.58
CA SER A 128 17.10 12.42 8.43
C SER A 128 17.75 12.32 7.05
N TYR A 129 17.92 11.10 6.53
CA TYR A 129 18.42 10.85 5.18
C TYR A 129 17.46 11.41 4.12
N LEU A 130 16.16 11.14 4.23
CA LEU A 130 15.14 11.66 3.31
C LEU A 130 15.21 13.18 3.18
N VAL A 131 15.17 13.88 4.31
CA VAL A 131 15.17 15.35 4.36
C VAL A 131 16.48 15.91 3.81
N SER A 132 17.62 15.46 4.32
CA SER A 132 18.93 16.01 3.92
C SER A 132 19.29 15.75 2.46
N ARG A 133 18.84 14.62 1.88
CA ARG A 133 19.23 14.20 0.54
C ARG A 133 18.29 14.64 -0.56
N TYR A 134 16.98 14.65 -0.32
CA TYR A 134 15.98 14.79 -1.38
C TYR A 134 15.04 15.98 -1.21
N VAL A 135 14.89 16.53 -0.01
CA VAL A 135 14.02 17.69 0.21
C VAL A 135 14.78 18.97 -0.10
N ARG A 136 14.30 19.72 -1.09
CA ARG A 136 14.88 21.02 -1.49
C ARG A 136 13.77 21.98 -1.93
N PRO A 137 13.99 23.30 -1.79
CA PRO A 137 13.05 24.29 -2.29
C PRO A 137 12.91 24.25 -3.81
N LEU A 138 11.78 24.73 -4.33
CA LEU A 138 11.65 25.14 -5.73
C LEU A 138 12.53 26.36 -5.99
N ARG A 139 13.12 26.45 -7.18
CA ARG A 139 14.04 27.54 -7.53
C ARG A 139 13.41 28.94 -7.42
N GLU A 140 12.16 29.09 -7.85
CA GLU A 140 11.45 30.38 -7.87
C GLU A 140 10.61 30.64 -6.60
N HIS A 141 10.36 29.59 -5.82
CA HIS A 141 9.49 29.62 -4.63
C HIS A 141 10.20 28.95 -3.45
N PRO A 142 11.14 29.64 -2.77
CA PRO A 142 11.96 29.04 -1.72
C PRO A 142 11.18 28.54 -0.50
N GLU A 143 9.96 29.03 -0.29
CA GLU A 143 9.03 28.58 0.73
C GLU A 143 8.34 27.26 0.39
N ILE A 144 8.34 26.84 -0.88
CA ILE A 144 7.74 25.59 -1.36
C ILE A 144 8.83 24.54 -1.43
N LEU A 145 8.73 23.50 -0.60
CA LEU A 145 9.68 22.39 -0.58
C LEU A 145 9.14 21.23 -1.38
N ALA A 146 10.00 20.50 -2.09
CA ALA A 146 9.64 19.30 -2.81
C ALA A 146 10.64 18.17 -2.57
N VAL A 147 10.19 16.93 -2.77
CA VAL A 147 11.06 15.76 -2.85
C VAL A 147 11.50 15.58 -4.29
N TRP A 148 12.78 15.80 -4.53
CA TRP A 148 13.38 15.72 -5.85
C TRP A 148 14.02 14.36 -6.08
N SER A 149 13.67 13.69 -7.18
CA SER A 149 14.35 12.48 -7.61
C SER A 149 15.83 12.74 -7.89
N ASP A 150 16.68 11.78 -7.53
CA ASP A 150 18.04 11.73 -8.07
C ASP A 150 18.06 10.84 -9.32
N GLN A 151 18.30 11.47 -10.47
CA GLN A 151 18.29 10.79 -11.77
C GLN A 151 19.38 9.73 -11.91
N ARG A 152 20.51 9.86 -11.19
CA ARG A 152 21.58 8.85 -11.20
C ARG A 152 21.12 7.58 -10.50
N GLU A 153 20.29 7.71 -9.47
CA GLU A 153 19.77 6.60 -8.70
C GLU A 153 18.48 6.03 -9.32
N GLU A 154 17.63 6.87 -9.91
CA GLU A 154 16.35 6.44 -10.50
C GLU A 154 16.44 6.02 -11.97
N ARG A 155 17.61 6.18 -12.61
CA ARG A 155 17.87 5.84 -14.03
C ARG A 155 16.79 6.35 -15.00
N SER A 156 16.12 7.46 -14.71
CA SER A 156 15.04 7.94 -15.59
C SER A 156 15.62 8.68 -16.80
N ARG A 157 15.01 8.44 -17.97
CA ARG A 157 15.40 9.08 -19.23
C ARG A 157 15.11 10.59 -19.16
N GLY A 158 16.12 11.43 -19.38
CA GLY A 158 15.93 12.89 -19.51
C GLY A 158 16.81 13.76 -18.60
N GLY A 159 17.53 13.18 -17.63
CA GLY A 159 18.64 13.83 -16.90
C GLY A 159 18.30 15.03 -16.01
N ARG A 160 17.05 15.50 -15.96
CA ARG A 160 16.63 16.65 -15.15
C ARG A 160 16.09 16.22 -13.79
N PRO A 161 16.41 16.91 -12.68
CA PRO A 161 15.77 16.67 -11.38
C PRO A 161 14.25 16.81 -11.51
N THR A 162 13.49 15.83 -11.02
CA THR A 162 12.03 15.84 -11.10
C THR A 162 11.44 15.77 -9.70
N ALA A 163 10.65 16.76 -9.32
CA ALA A 163 9.82 16.68 -8.13
C ALA A 163 8.55 15.88 -8.45
N LYS A 164 8.21 14.90 -7.61
CA LYS A 164 7.05 14.03 -7.78
C LYS A 164 6.03 14.32 -6.69
N LEU A 165 4.75 14.46 -7.07
CA LEU A 165 3.65 14.69 -6.12
C LEU A 165 3.63 13.63 -5.01
N GLY A 166 3.70 12.36 -5.37
CA GLY A 166 3.74 11.25 -4.42
C GLY A 166 4.96 11.27 -3.50
N GLY A 167 6.09 11.82 -3.96
CA GLY A 167 7.28 12.03 -3.14
C GLY A 167 7.00 12.99 -1.99
N ALA A 168 6.37 14.13 -2.27
CA ALA A 168 5.96 15.07 -1.23
C ALA A 168 4.91 14.47 -0.29
N GLY A 169 3.93 13.75 -0.85
CA GLY A 169 2.90 13.07 -0.06
C GLY A 169 3.49 12.08 0.94
N LEU A 170 4.28 11.12 0.45
CA LEU A 170 4.89 10.10 1.31
C LEU A 170 5.91 10.67 2.30
N ALA A 171 6.63 11.73 1.94
CA ALA A 171 7.54 12.39 2.88
C ALA A 171 6.80 13.04 4.06
N ILE A 172 5.65 13.69 3.82
CA ILE A 172 4.82 14.22 4.92
C ILE A 172 4.31 13.08 5.81
N VAL A 173 3.80 11.99 5.21
CA VAL A 173 3.31 10.83 5.96
C VAL A 173 4.43 10.21 6.82
N ALA A 174 5.64 10.09 6.27
CA ALA A 174 6.82 9.61 6.97
C ALA A 174 7.21 10.51 8.16
N LEU A 175 7.30 11.82 7.95
CA LEU A 175 7.68 12.79 8.98
C LEU A 175 6.61 12.93 10.07
N ALA A 176 5.32 12.90 9.71
CA ALA A 176 4.22 12.86 10.66
C ALA A 176 4.27 11.59 11.53
N GLY A 177 4.61 10.44 10.92
CA GLY A 177 4.88 9.20 11.64
C GLY A 177 6.04 9.34 12.63
N ASN A 178 7.18 9.88 12.19
CA ASN A 178 8.35 10.15 13.03
C ASN A 178 8.01 11.05 14.23
N MET A 179 7.33 12.17 13.99
CA MET A 179 6.88 13.08 15.06
C MET A 179 5.98 12.38 16.08
N ARG A 180 5.05 11.54 15.63
CA ARG A 180 4.16 10.78 16.51
C ARG A 180 4.91 9.75 17.36
N VAL A 181 5.89 9.06 16.79
CA VAL A 181 6.74 8.13 17.54
C VAL A 181 7.58 8.89 18.56
N ASN A 182 8.25 9.98 18.15
CA ASN A 182 9.04 10.85 19.04
C ASN A 182 8.21 11.37 20.22
N ALA A 183 7.01 11.87 19.95
CA ALA A 183 6.09 12.34 20.99
C ALA A 183 5.65 11.22 21.94
N ALA A 184 5.51 9.99 21.44
CA ALA A 184 5.19 8.85 22.29
C ALA A 184 6.38 8.45 23.18
N VAL A 185 7.62 8.47 22.66
CA VAL A 185 8.81 7.97 23.37
C VAL A 185 9.45 8.98 24.34
N ALA A 186 9.25 10.29 24.15
CA ALA A 186 10.03 11.30 24.87
C ALA A 186 9.75 11.31 26.39
N PRO A 187 10.78 11.16 27.25
CA PRO A 187 10.69 11.51 28.66
C PRO A 187 10.39 13.01 28.83
N SER A 188 9.63 13.40 29.86
CA SER A 188 9.26 14.81 30.07
C SER A 188 10.46 15.78 30.22
N ALA A 189 11.66 15.25 30.50
CA ALA A 189 12.89 16.02 30.69
C ALA A 189 13.73 16.21 29.41
N SER A 190 13.50 15.44 28.33
CA SER A 190 14.20 15.62 27.03
C SER A 190 13.39 16.45 26.02
N ALA A 191 12.36 17.15 26.51
CA ALA A 191 11.33 17.79 25.70
C ALA A 191 11.87 18.89 24.78
N SER A 192 12.97 19.58 25.12
CA SER A 192 13.49 20.71 24.34
C SER A 192 14.12 20.28 23.01
N ALA A 193 15.06 19.32 23.03
CA ALA A 193 15.69 18.82 21.81
C ALA A 193 14.67 18.10 20.89
N SER A 194 13.69 17.40 21.47
CA SER A 194 12.58 16.83 20.71
C SER A 194 11.61 17.89 20.16
N ALA A 195 11.45 19.01 20.86
CA ALA A 195 10.62 20.12 20.40
C ALA A 195 11.27 20.83 19.21
N ASP A 196 12.58 21.05 19.24
CA ASP A 196 13.32 21.67 18.12
C ASP A 196 13.33 20.76 16.88
N ALA A 197 13.58 19.45 17.06
CA ALA A 197 13.49 18.48 15.97
C ALA A 197 12.04 18.39 15.41
N GLY A 198 11.05 18.37 16.29
CA GLY A 198 9.63 18.38 15.91
C GLY A 198 9.22 19.66 15.17
N ALA A 199 9.77 20.82 15.55
CA ALA A 199 9.55 22.08 14.85
C ALA A 199 10.20 22.08 13.45
N GLY A 200 11.40 21.48 13.31
CA GLY A 200 12.06 21.30 12.01
C GLY A 200 11.29 20.36 11.08
N ASP A 201 10.80 19.23 11.60
CA ASP A 201 9.94 18.30 10.85
C ASP A 201 8.63 18.98 10.42
N LEU A 202 7.98 19.72 11.32
CA LEU A 202 6.76 20.46 11.01
C LEU A 202 6.97 21.51 9.91
N ALA A 203 7.99 22.35 10.03
CA ALA A 203 8.32 23.34 9.00
C ALA A 203 8.58 22.69 7.63
N THR A 204 9.27 21.54 7.63
CA THR A 204 9.51 20.74 6.44
C THR A 204 8.19 20.24 5.83
N MET A 205 7.32 19.64 6.65
CA MET A 205 6.02 19.14 6.20
C MET A 205 5.13 20.26 5.64
N GLN A 206 5.12 21.43 6.27
CA GLN A 206 4.38 22.59 5.78
C GLN A 206 4.90 23.06 4.42
N GLY A 207 6.22 23.05 4.20
CA GLY A 207 6.84 23.32 2.90
C GLY A 207 6.41 22.33 1.81
N LEU A 208 6.39 21.04 2.15
CA LEU A 208 5.91 19.97 1.27
C LEU A 208 4.39 20.05 1.03
N GLY A 209 3.61 20.45 2.04
CA GLY A 209 2.17 20.66 1.93
C GLY A 209 1.84 21.80 0.98
N ARG A 210 2.62 22.90 1.04
CA ARG A 210 2.54 23.98 0.04
C ARG A 210 2.84 23.47 -1.37
N PHE A 211 3.79 22.55 -1.54
CA PHE A 211 4.06 21.94 -2.85
C PHE A 211 2.88 21.11 -3.34
N ILE A 212 2.24 20.31 -2.48
CA ILE A 212 1.04 19.56 -2.87
C ILE A 212 -0.08 20.51 -3.33
N LEU A 213 -0.33 21.61 -2.59
CA LEU A 213 -1.32 22.61 -2.98
C LEU A 213 -0.93 23.33 -4.29
N PHE A 214 0.35 23.64 -4.48
CA PHE A 214 0.88 24.22 -5.72
C PHE A 214 0.68 23.28 -6.92
N MET A 215 0.80 21.97 -6.72
CA MET A 215 0.54 20.95 -7.75
C MET A 215 -0.95 20.67 -7.98
N GLN A 216 -1.84 21.21 -7.15
CA GLN A 216 -3.28 21.03 -7.27
C GLN A 216 -3.87 22.03 -8.29
N ARG A 217 -4.62 21.51 -9.25
CA ARG A 217 -5.34 22.29 -10.25
C ARG A 217 -6.61 22.88 -9.67
N GLU A 218 -7.16 23.88 -10.35
CA GLU A 218 -8.41 24.55 -9.96
C GLU A 218 -9.59 23.57 -9.83
N ASN A 219 -9.65 22.54 -10.68
CA ASN A 219 -10.70 21.50 -10.61
C ASN A 219 -10.47 20.45 -9.51
N GLY A 220 -9.44 20.59 -8.67
CA GLY A 220 -9.12 19.66 -7.58
C GLY A 220 -8.22 18.48 -7.98
N SER A 221 -8.00 18.21 -9.27
CA SER A 221 -7.03 17.20 -9.72
C SER A 221 -5.60 17.68 -9.48
N PHE A 222 -4.60 16.80 -9.58
CA PHE A 222 -3.21 17.16 -9.35
C PHE A 222 -2.34 16.93 -10.59
N HIS A 223 -1.31 17.76 -10.76
CA HIS A 223 -0.16 17.43 -11.59
C HIS A 223 0.69 16.35 -10.91
N ALA A 224 1.24 15.40 -11.67
CA ALA A 224 2.04 14.32 -11.06
C ALA A 224 3.52 14.70 -10.85
N LYS A 225 4.07 15.55 -11.72
CA LYS A 225 5.51 15.86 -11.79
C LYS A 225 5.78 17.32 -12.12
N TYR A 226 6.88 17.84 -11.57
CA TYR A 226 7.38 19.19 -11.78
C TYR A 226 8.90 19.14 -12.02
N GLU A 227 9.41 19.90 -12.98
CA GLU A 227 10.83 19.96 -13.32
C GLU A 227 11.31 21.41 -13.38
N ASP A 228 12.37 21.75 -12.65
CA ASP A 228 12.98 23.07 -12.76
C ASP A 228 13.91 23.15 -13.99
N PRO A 229 13.87 24.23 -14.79
CA PRO A 229 12.96 25.39 -14.76
C PRO A 229 11.75 25.23 -15.71
N THR A 230 11.43 24.00 -16.14
CA THR A 230 10.43 23.74 -17.20
C THR A 230 8.99 23.84 -16.70
N GLY A 231 8.77 23.72 -15.38
CA GLY A 231 7.47 23.76 -14.75
C GLY A 231 6.78 22.39 -14.70
N TYR A 232 5.45 22.38 -14.75
CA TYR A 232 4.64 21.16 -14.71
C TYR A 232 4.91 20.27 -15.94
N VAL A 233 5.17 18.99 -15.69
CA VAL A 233 5.31 18.01 -16.78
C VAL A 233 3.93 17.65 -17.29
N ARG A 234 3.68 17.93 -18.58
CA ARG A 234 2.43 17.56 -19.26
C ARG A 234 2.34 16.05 -19.47
N ASP A 235 1.11 15.53 -19.52
CA ASP A 235 0.80 14.12 -19.80
C ASP A 235 1.45 13.11 -18.84
N ALA A 236 1.96 13.59 -17.70
CA ALA A 236 2.42 12.77 -16.60
C ALA A 236 1.25 12.56 -15.64
N GLU A 237 0.68 11.37 -15.68
CA GLU A 237 -0.35 10.92 -14.74
C GLU A 237 0.19 9.80 -13.84
N SER A 238 -0.34 9.73 -12.63
CA SER A 238 -0.07 8.65 -11.69
C SER A 238 -1.37 8.29 -11.00
N LEU A 239 -1.70 7.00 -11.00
CA LEU A 239 -2.86 6.50 -10.28
C LEU A 239 -2.76 6.80 -8.78
N PHE A 240 -1.57 6.67 -8.20
CA PHE A 240 -1.37 6.63 -6.74
C PHE A 240 -1.06 7.99 -6.11
N TYR A 241 -0.41 8.89 -6.86
CA TYR A 241 0.05 10.17 -6.28
C TYR A 241 -1.08 11.05 -5.74
N PRO A 242 -2.26 11.14 -6.37
CA PRO A 242 -3.38 11.88 -5.80
C PRO A 242 -3.79 11.35 -4.42
N GLY A 243 -3.91 10.03 -4.25
CA GLY A 243 -4.27 9.42 -2.97
C GLY A 243 -3.20 9.67 -1.88
N GLU A 244 -1.92 9.53 -2.22
CA GLU A 244 -0.80 9.84 -1.33
C GLU A 244 -0.80 11.31 -0.88
N ALA A 245 -1.09 12.24 -1.81
CA ALA A 245 -1.18 13.66 -1.54
C ALA A 245 -2.37 14.01 -0.62
N ILE A 246 -3.55 13.41 -0.84
CA ILE A 246 -4.74 13.62 -0.01
C ILE A 246 -4.48 13.10 1.42
N LEU A 247 -3.89 11.91 1.55
CA LEU A 247 -3.51 11.36 2.85
C LEU A 247 -2.54 12.30 3.59
N ALA A 248 -1.51 12.78 2.88
CA ALA A 248 -0.52 13.69 3.44
C ALA A 248 -1.11 15.00 3.95
N LEU A 249 -1.96 15.65 3.15
CA LEU A 249 -2.66 16.87 3.57
C LEU A 249 -3.56 16.62 4.78
N THR A 250 -4.26 15.49 4.81
CA THR A 250 -5.08 15.09 5.96
C THR A 250 -4.24 14.92 7.21
N MET A 251 -3.10 14.22 7.10
CA MET A 251 -2.20 14.01 8.24
C MET A 251 -1.50 15.29 8.69
N LEU A 252 -1.20 16.22 7.79
CA LEU A 252 -0.66 17.53 8.14
C LEU A 252 -1.68 18.37 8.90
N TYR A 253 -2.94 18.39 8.46
CA TYR A 253 -4.04 19.01 9.19
C TYR A 253 -4.15 18.47 10.62
N GLU A 254 -3.94 17.18 10.85
CA GLU A 254 -4.00 16.61 12.20
C GLU A 254 -2.92 17.15 13.13
N VAL A 255 -1.79 17.60 12.58
CA VAL A 255 -0.65 18.12 13.32
C VAL A 255 -0.81 19.61 13.62
N ASP A 256 -1.06 20.45 12.61
CA ASP A 256 -1.05 21.92 12.77
C ASP A 256 -2.42 22.60 12.68
N ARG A 257 -3.46 21.85 12.28
CA ARG A 257 -4.85 22.30 12.17
C ARG A 257 -5.09 23.45 11.18
N ASP A 258 -4.16 23.72 10.26
CA ASP A 258 -4.40 24.69 9.19
C ASP A 258 -5.43 24.14 8.18
N ALA A 259 -6.58 24.83 8.09
CA ALA A 259 -7.73 24.40 7.29
C ALA A 259 -7.40 24.21 5.80
N ARG A 260 -6.39 24.91 5.27
CA ARG A 260 -6.01 24.82 3.85
C ARG A 260 -5.61 23.41 3.44
N TRP A 261 -5.02 22.64 4.36
CA TRP A 261 -4.65 21.25 4.09
C TRP A 261 -5.89 20.38 3.91
N LEU A 262 -6.84 20.47 4.85
CA LEU A 262 -8.08 19.70 4.80
C LEU A 262 -8.94 20.08 3.59
N GLU A 263 -9.01 21.36 3.24
CA GLU A 263 -9.70 21.85 2.04
C GLU A 263 -9.06 21.31 0.75
N GLY A 264 -7.73 21.28 0.67
CA GLY A 264 -7.00 20.70 -0.45
C GLY A 264 -7.27 19.21 -0.60
N ALA A 265 -7.25 18.45 0.51
CA ALA A 265 -7.60 17.04 0.53
C ALA A 265 -9.04 16.81 0.04
N ALA A 266 -10.00 17.60 0.52
CA ALA A 266 -11.41 17.49 0.16
C ALA A 266 -11.66 17.70 -1.34
N ARG A 267 -11.00 18.70 -1.96
CA ARG A 267 -11.08 18.93 -3.41
C ARG A 267 -10.48 17.76 -4.21
N GLY A 268 -9.38 17.19 -3.73
CA GLY A 268 -8.76 16.01 -4.35
C GLY A 268 -9.69 14.79 -4.34
N ILE A 269 -10.31 14.51 -3.19
CA ILE A 269 -11.29 13.41 -3.05
C ILE A 269 -12.48 13.63 -3.99
N ALA A 270 -13.08 14.83 -3.96
CA ALA A 270 -14.24 15.15 -4.79
C ALA A 270 -13.93 14.95 -6.29
N GLN A 271 -12.76 15.39 -6.76
CA GLN A 271 -12.39 15.23 -8.15
C GLN A 271 -12.11 13.77 -8.55
N LEU A 272 -11.52 12.97 -7.67
CA LEU A 272 -11.33 11.53 -7.94
C LEU A 272 -12.66 10.79 -8.01
N ILE A 273 -13.61 11.11 -7.13
CA ILE A 273 -14.96 10.54 -7.17
C ILE A 273 -15.66 10.95 -8.47
N GLU A 274 -15.62 12.24 -8.80
CA GLU A 274 -16.29 12.78 -9.98
C GLU A 274 -15.73 12.21 -11.28
N SER A 275 -14.41 12.19 -11.45
CA SER A 275 -13.75 11.65 -12.65
C SER A 275 -14.03 10.16 -12.90
N ARG A 276 -14.47 9.43 -11.88
CA ARG A 276 -14.76 7.99 -11.92
C ARG A 276 -16.26 7.68 -11.88
N ARG A 277 -17.13 8.71 -11.81
CA ARG A 277 -18.58 8.56 -11.73
C ARG A 277 -19.09 7.80 -12.96
N GLY A 278 -19.79 6.68 -12.73
CA GLY A 278 -20.36 5.84 -13.79
C GLY A 278 -19.33 5.00 -14.56
N SER A 279 -18.04 5.00 -14.19
CA SER A 279 -17.05 4.12 -14.81
C SER A 279 -17.32 2.66 -14.44
N THR A 280 -17.25 1.78 -15.43
CA THR A 280 -17.25 0.31 -15.22
C THR A 280 -15.85 -0.26 -15.04
N ASN A 281 -14.80 0.55 -15.20
CA ASN A 281 -13.40 0.16 -15.07
C ASN A 281 -12.73 1.05 -14.02
N LEU A 282 -12.96 0.72 -12.75
CA LEU A 282 -12.30 1.40 -11.63
C LEU A 282 -10.90 0.81 -11.43
N PRO A 283 -9.92 1.62 -11.01
CA PRO A 283 -8.60 1.12 -10.64
C PRO A 283 -8.58 0.60 -9.19
N ALA A 284 -7.61 -0.25 -8.85
CA ALA A 284 -7.34 -0.68 -7.48
C ALA A 284 -6.62 0.43 -6.66
N ASP A 285 -7.33 1.53 -6.39
CA ASP A 285 -6.78 2.74 -5.75
C ASP A 285 -6.81 2.67 -4.22
N HIS A 286 -5.93 1.85 -3.67
CA HIS A 286 -5.78 1.68 -2.23
C HIS A 286 -5.38 2.97 -1.49
N TRP A 287 -4.55 3.83 -2.07
CA TRP A 287 -4.14 5.09 -1.43
C TRP A 287 -5.31 6.03 -1.22
N LEU A 288 -6.23 6.14 -2.19
CA LEU A 288 -7.46 6.90 -1.97
C LEU A 288 -8.31 6.30 -0.85
N MET A 289 -8.43 4.98 -0.76
CA MET A 289 -9.19 4.33 0.31
C MET A 289 -8.58 4.60 1.70
N ILE A 290 -7.25 4.55 1.82
CA ILE A 290 -6.53 4.93 3.05
C ILE A 290 -6.76 6.41 3.38
N ALA A 291 -6.70 7.28 2.38
CA ALA A 291 -6.91 8.71 2.55
C ALA A 291 -8.34 9.02 3.01
N ILE A 292 -9.36 8.38 2.43
CA ILE A 292 -10.77 8.52 2.83
C ILE A 292 -10.95 8.08 4.28
N ASP A 293 -10.46 6.89 4.65
CA ASP A 293 -10.55 6.38 6.02
C ASP A 293 -9.96 7.37 7.05
N ARG A 294 -8.80 7.95 6.74
CA ARG A 294 -8.16 8.95 7.61
C ARG A 294 -8.90 10.30 7.61
N PHE A 295 -9.53 10.66 6.49
CA PHE A 295 -10.16 11.97 6.27
C PHE A 295 -11.56 12.07 6.89
N VAL A 296 -12.39 11.03 6.77
CA VAL A 296 -13.81 11.06 7.20
C VAL A 296 -14.01 11.60 8.62
N PRO A 297 -13.19 11.25 9.64
CA PRO A 297 -13.31 11.81 10.99
C PRO A 297 -13.20 13.34 11.08
N HIS A 298 -12.55 13.98 10.10
CA HIS A 298 -12.37 15.44 10.05
C HIS A 298 -13.33 16.14 9.10
N HIS A 299 -14.20 15.41 8.39
CA HIS A 299 -15.10 15.97 7.37
C HIS A 299 -15.94 17.15 7.89
N ALA A 300 -16.46 17.03 9.11
CA ALA A 300 -17.28 18.05 9.76
C ALA A 300 -16.53 19.37 10.07
N ALA A 301 -15.19 19.38 10.02
CA ALA A 301 -14.39 20.58 10.21
C ALA A 301 -14.34 21.49 8.96
N LEU A 302 -14.83 21.02 7.81
CA LEU A 302 -14.90 21.84 6.60
C LEU A 302 -16.05 22.86 6.70
N ALA A 303 -15.75 24.12 6.36
CA ALA A 303 -16.78 25.14 6.21
C ALA A 303 -17.75 24.83 5.06
N LYS A 304 -17.25 24.22 3.98
CA LYS A 304 -18.04 23.77 2.83
C LYS A 304 -17.44 22.50 2.23
N ALA A 305 -18.11 21.37 2.43
CA ALA A 305 -17.68 20.10 1.88
C ALA A 305 -18.11 19.96 0.40
N PRO A 306 -17.19 19.65 -0.53
CA PRO A 306 -17.52 19.42 -1.94
C PRO A 306 -18.18 18.06 -2.21
N VAL A 307 -18.07 17.12 -1.26
CA VAL A 307 -18.64 15.77 -1.32
C VAL A 307 -18.96 15.30 0.10
N SER A 308 -20.03 14.54 0.28
CA SER A 308 -20.44 14.02 1.60
C SER A 308 -19.56 12.84 2.05
N SER A 309 -19.45 12.60 3.37
CA SER A 309 -18.76 11.41 3.89
C SER A 309 -19.35 10.11 3.35
N GLU A 310 -20.67 10.06 3.15
CA GLU A 310 -21.35 8.88 2.61
C GLU A 310 -20.95 8.63 1.15
N GLU A 311 -20.89 9.67 0.31
CA GLU A 311 -20.39 9.53 -1.07
C GLU A 311 -18.93 9.06 -1.11
N MET A 312 -18.09 9.50 -0.16
CA MET A 312 -16.70 9.02 -0.04
C MET A 312 -16.65 7.53 0.30
N VAL A 313 -17.44 7.10 1.28
CA VAL A 313 -17.50 5.70 1.72
C VAL A 313 -18.08 4.81 0.63
N GLU A 314 -19.13 5.24 -0.07
CA GLU A 314 -19.71 4.50 -1.20
C GLU A 314 -18.72 4.34 -2.36
N HIS A 315 -17.91 5.37 -2.64
CA HIS A 315 -16.83 5.23 -3.61
C HIS A 315 -15.77 4.21 -3.15
N ALA A 316 -15.37 4.23 -1.87
CA ALA A 316 -14.46 3.25 -1.32
C ALA A 316 -15.05 1.82 -1.36
N ILE A 317 -16.36 1.65 -1.15
CA ILE A 317 -17.06 0.36 -1.31
C ILE A 317 -16.98 -0.12 -2.76
N ALA A 318 -17.19 0.75 -3.75
CA ALA A 318 -17.08 0.38 -5.16
C ALA A 318 -15.66 -0.11 -5.52
N LEU A 319 -14.61 0.58 -5.04
CA LEU A 319 -13.22 0.14 -5.16
C LEU A 319 -12.97 -1.20 -4.44
N GLY A 320 -13.51 -1.36 -3.24
CA GLY A 320 -13.39 -2.59 -2.45
C GLY A 320 -14.02 -3.79 -3.17
N ARG A 321 -15.21 -3.62 -3.77
CA ARG A 321 -15.88 -4.69 -4.53
C ARG A 321 -15.06 -5.14 -5.74
N LEU A 322 -14.43 -4.21 -6.47
CA LEU A 322 -13.49 -4.56 -7.54
C LEU A 322 -12.36 -5.46 -7.01
N MET A 323 -11.69 -5.05 -5.94
CA MET A 323 -10.58 -5.82 -5.37
C MET A 323 -11.03 -7.18 -4.82
N MET A 324 -12.23 -7.26 -4.25
CA MET A 324 -12.82 -8.54 -3.81
C MET A 324 -13.09 -9.48 -5.00
N ASN A 325 -13.58 -8.93 -6.12
CA ASN A 325 -13.80 -9.68 -7.35
C ASN A 325 -12.48 -10.19 -7.95
N ASP A 326 -11.40 -9.39 -7.93
CA ASP A 326 -10.07 -9.83 -8.37
C ASP A 326 -9.63 -11.12 -7.65
N GLN A 327 -9.77 -11.17 -6.31
CA GLN A 327 -9.44 -12.36 -5.53
C GLN A 327 -10.38 -13.54 -5.83
N ALA A 328 -11.68 -13.26 -6.01
CA ALA A 328 -12.67 -14.29 -6.32
C ALA A 328 -12.40 -14.93 -7.69
N ASP A 329 -12.02 -14.15 -8.69
CA ASP A 329 -11.69 -14.64 -10.03
C ASP A 329 -10.44 -15.53 -10.00
N VAL A 330 -9.40 -15.18 -9.22
CA VAL A 330 -8.23 -16.06 -9.01
C VAL A 330 -8.65 -17.40 -8.40
N LEU A 331 -9.44 -17.37 -7.31
CA LEU A 331 -9.91 -18.59 -6.64
C LEU A 331 -10.80 -19.47 -7.52
N ALA A 332 -11.56 -18.87 -8.44
CA ALA A 332 -12.43 -19.60 -9.35
C ALA A 332 -11.68 -20.22 -10.56
N THR A 333 -10.49 -19.70 -10.88
CA THR A 333 -9.75 -20.07 -12.10
C THR A 333 -8.53 -20.93 -11.82
N LEU A 334 -7.95 -20.88 -10.63
CA LEU A 334 -6.72 -21.58 -10.28
C LEU A 334 -6.87 -22.42 -9.00
N ASP A 335 -6.55 -23.72 -9.10
CA ASP A 335 -6.44 -24.63 -7.95
C ASP A 335 -4.96 -24.83 -7.58
N ASP A 336 -4.27 -23.72 -7.25
CA ASP A 336 -2.90 -23.75 -6.73
C ASP A 336 -2.87 -23.28 -5.26
N PRO A 337 -2.61 -24.18 -4.30
CA PRO A 337 -2.58 -23.83 -2.89
C PRO A 337 -1.48 -22.80 -2.53
N LYS A 338 -0.44 -22.63 -3.35
CA LYS A 338 0.63 -21.64 -3.08
C LYS A 338 0.13 -20.21 -3.18
N ILE A 339 -0.71 -19.92 -4.18
CA ILE A 339 -1.26 -18.58 -4.46
C ILE A 339 -2.69 -18.41 -3.98
N ALA A 340 -3.24 -19.36 -3.22
CA ALA A 340 -4.55 -19.22 -2.59
C ALA A 340 -4.62 -17.88 -1.84
N GLY A 341 -5.66 -17.08 -2.05
CA GLY A 341 -5.81 -15.75 -1.44
C GLY A 341 -5.04 -14.61 -2.11
N ALA A 342 -4.27 -14.88 -3.18
CA ALA A 342 -3.72 -13.84 -4.04
C ALA A 342 -4.83 -13.10 -4.80
N PHE A 343 -4.50 -11.89 -5.28
CA PHE A 343 -5.41 -11.04 -6.06
C PHE A 343 -5.07 -10.99 -7.55
N ASP A 344 -4.02 -11.70 -7.96
CA ASP A 344 -3.70 -11.95 -9.35
C ASP A 344 -3.24 -13.40 -9.54
N ALA A 345 -3.37 -13.88 -10.78
CA ALA A 345 -3.03 -15.25 -11.16
C ALA A 345 -1.52 -15.55 -11.05
N ASP A 346 -0.69 -14.51 -11.11
CA ASP A 346 0.77 -14.62 -11.09
C ASP A 346 1.33 -14.71 -9.66
N GLY A 347 0.49 -14.55 -8.63
CA GLY A 347 0.90 -14.66 -7.23
C GLY A 347 1.84 -13.55 -6.80
N ARG A 348 1.67 -12.32 -7.29
CA ARG A 348 2.51 -11.18 -6.88
C ARG A 348 2.10 -10.66 -5.51
N THR A 349 3.08 -10.33 -4.68
CA THR A 349 2.84 -9.94 -3.28
C THR A 349 2.40 -8.48 -3.14
N THR A 350 2.99 -7.55 -3.89
CA THR A 350 2.66 -6.11 -3.78
C THR A 350 1.24 -5.80 -4.22
N PRO A 351 0.72 -6.35 -5.34
CA PRO A 351 -0.68 -6.16 -5.71
C PRO A 351 -1.66 -6.72 -4.68
N ALA A 352 -1.29 -7.81 -3.99
CA ALA A 352 -2.08 -8.34 -2.89
C ALA A 352 -2.01 -7.43 -1.65
N ALA A 353 -0.81 -7.00 -1.26
CA ALA A 353 -0.59 -6.16 -0.09
C ALA A 353 -1.29 -4.79 -0.21
N THR A 354 -1.15 -4.12 -1.34
CA THR A 354 -1.79 -2.82 -1.59
C THR A 354 -3.32 -2.92 -1.57
N ARG A 355 -3.90 -3.95 -2.19
CA ARG A 355 -5.35 -4.21 -2.09
C ARG A 355 -5.78 -4.47 -0.64
N LEU A 356 -5.01 -5.24 0.12
CA LEU A 356 -5.30 -5.47 1.53
C LEU A 356 -5.27 -4.19 2.36
N GLU A 357 -4.30 -3.28 2.14
CA GLU A 357 -4.28 -1.98 2.81
C GLU A 357 -5.55 -1.17 2.54
N GLY A 358 -6.02 -1.15 1.28
CA GLY A 358 -7.27 -0.49 0.89
C GLY A 358 -8.49 -1.15 1.53
N LEU A 359 -8.61 -2.48 1.45
CA LEU A 359 -9.73 -3.24 2.03
C LEU A 359 -9.79 -3.10 3.55
N LEU A 360 -8.63 -3.07 4.24
CA LEU A 360 -8.55 -2.83 5.68
C LEU A 360 -8.95 -1.40 6.06
N ALA A 361 -8.57 -0.40 5.25
CA ALA A 361 -9.03 0.98 5.44
C ALA A 361 -10.56 1.08 5.28
N LEU A 362 -11.11 0.41 4.26
CA LEU A 362 -12.56 0.34 4.06
C LEU A 362 -13.25 -0.34 5.25
N GLU A 363 -12.72 -1.47 5.73
CA GLU A 363 -13.32 -2.20 6.86
C GLU A 363 -13.43 -1.32 8.11
N HIS A 364 -12.38 -0.55 8.40
CA HIS A 364 -12.34 0.40 9.51
C HIS A 364 -13.33 1.55 9.30
N ALA A 365 -13.36 2.16 8.11
CA ALA A 365 -14.25 3.27 7.79
C ALA A 365 -15.75 2.93 7.96
N ILE A 366 -16.13 1.67 7.76
CA ILE A 366 -17.52 1.19 7.90
C ILE A 366 -17.74 0.40 9.19
N ALA A 367 -16.78 0.37 10.12
CA ALA A 367 -16.78 -0.55 11.24
C ALA A 367 -17.97 -0.38 12.20
N SER A 368 -18.46 0.86 12.35
CA SER A 368 -19.57 1.22 13.21
C SER A 368 -20.94 1.21 12.52
N ASP A 369 -21.01 0.86 11.23
CA ASP A 369 -22.25 0.91 10.44
C ASP A 369 -22.97 -0.47 10.46
N PRO A 370 -24.11 -0.60 11.18
CA PRO A 370 -24.84 -1.86 11.25
C PRO A 370 -25.48 -2.25 9.91
N ALA A 371 -25.82 -1.29 9.05
CA ALA A 371 -26.41 -1.59 7.74
C ALA A 371 -25.42 -2.30 6.81
N ARG A 372 -24.11 -2.11 7.05
CA ARG A 372 -23.03 -2.72 6.27
C ARG A 372 -22.45 -3.99 6.91
N ALA A 373 -23.04 -4.51 7.98
CA ALA A 373 -22.51 -5.67 8.72
C ALA A 373 -22.29 -6.91 7.85
N ALA A 374 -23.24 -7.24 6.96
CA ALA A 374 -23.13 -8.40 6.06
C ALA A 374 -21.95 -8.25 5.08
N PHE A 375 -21.84 -7.09 4.43
CA PHE A 375 -20.74 -6.77 3.53
C PHE A 375 -19.38 -6.82 4.23
N ARG A 376 -19.31 -6.32 5.48
CA ARG A 376 -18.09 -6.41 6.29
C ARG A 376 -17.66 -7.83 6.58
N THR A 377 -18.60 -8.74 6.83
CA THR A 377 -18.26 -10.16 7.04
C THR A 377 -17.61 -10.76 5.80
N GLU A 378 -18.15 -10.48 4.62
CA GLU A 378 -17.57 -10.91 3.34
C GLU A 378 -16.17 -10.30 3.12
N LEU A 379 -16.05 -8.99 3.32
CA LEU A 379 -14.80 -8.23 3.23
C LEU A 379 -13.71 -8.82 4.13
N ARG A 380 -14.04 -9.14 5.39
CA ARG A 380 -13.13 -9.76 6.35
C ARG A 380 -12.66 -11.14 5.90
N GLY A 381 -13.53 -11.93 5.26
CA GLY A 381 -13.14 -13.21 4.66
C GLY A 381 -12.09 -13.05 3.54
N VAL A 382 -12.28 -12.06 2.67
CA VAL A 382 -11.32 -11.70 1.61
C VAL A 382 -9.98 -11.25 2.19
N ILE A 383 -10.03 -10.37 3.19
CA ILE A 383 -8.85 -9.88 3.91
C ILE A 383 -8.09 -11.04 4.55
N GLY A 384 -8.78 -11.93 5.28
CA GLY A 384 -8.15 -13.05 5.96
C GLY A 384 -7.39 -13.99 5.02
N ARG A 385 -7.95 -14.28 3.84
CA ARG A 385 -7.26 -15.10 2.82
C ARG A 385 -6.03 -14.40 2.25
N GLY A 386 -6.12 -13.09 1.99
CA GLY A 386 -4.97 -12.33 1.50
C GLY A 386 -3.85 -12.18 2.53
N ILE A 387 -4.16 -12.01 3.82
CA ILE A 387 -3.16 -12.01 4.89
C ILE A 387 -2.48 -13.38 4.98
N ALA A 388 -3.22 -14.48 4.85
CA ALA A 388 -2.63 -15.82 4.80
C ALA A 388 -1.67 -15.97 3.60
N PHE A 389 -2.03 -15.44 2.43
CA PHE A 389 -1.16 -15.41 1.25
C PHE A 389 0.15 -14.65 1.48
N LEU A 390 0.09 -13.45 2.08
CA LEU A 390 1.29 -12.68 2.40
C LEU A 390 2.20 -13.41 3.40
N ARG A 391 1.64 -14.05 4.43
CA ARG A 391 2.39 -14.87 5.39
C ARG A 391 3.09 -16.05 4.71
N ARG A 392 2.42 -16.74 3.78
CA ARG A 392 3.01 -17.82 2.97
C ARG A 392 4.13 -17.34 2.06
N SER A 393 4.10 -16.07 1.67
CA SER A 393 5.13 -15.47 0.81
C SER A 393 6.36 -14.99 1.57
N GLN A 394 6.26 -14.84 2.90
CA GLN A 394 7.33 -14.27 3.69
C GLN A 394 8.54 -15.21 3.80
N VAL A 395 9.73 -14.64 3.61
CA VAL A 395 11.00 -15.38 3.65
C VAL A 395 11.37 -15.71 5.08
N GLN A 396 11.58 -17.00 5.39
CA GLN A 396 11.77 -17.46 6.77
C GLN A 396 13.23 -17.53 7.24
N ASP A 397 14.17 -17.57 6.30
CA ASP A 397 15.57 -17.85 6.57
C ASP A 397 16.51 -17.06 5.65
N GLY A 398 17.81 -17.20 5.92
CA GLY A 398 18.87 -16.59 5.12
C GLY A 398 18.96 -15.07 5.25
N VAL A 399 19.68 -14.46 4.30
CA VAL A 399 19.96 -13.01 4.32
C VAL A 399 18.73 -12.15 4.07
N ALA A 400 17.68 -12.72 3.47
CA ALA A 400 16.42 -12.03 3.21
C ALA A 400 15.31 -12.38 4.20
N ARG A 401 15.63 -13.08 5.32
CA ARG A 401 14.68 -13.40 6.40
C ARG A 401 13.82 -12.19 6.76
N GLY A 402 12.51 -12.39 6.87
CA GLY A 402 11.53 -11.36 7.17
C GLY A 402 11.03 -10.60 5.95
N GLY A 403 11.78 -10.63 4.85
CA GLY A 403 11.44 -10.01 3.59
C GLY A 403 10.23 -10.65 2.92
N ILE A 404 9.64 -9.89 1.99
CA ILE A 404 8.51 -10.27 1.16
C ILE A 404 8.99 -10.19 -0.29
N PRO A 405 9.08 -11.33 -1.01
CA PRO A 405 9.57 -11.35 -2.37
C PRO A 405 8.54 -10.73 -3.31
N TRP A 406 8.96 -10.39 -4.53
CA TRP A 406 8.09 -9.85 -5.58
C TRP A 406 6.84 -10.72 -5.83
N MET A 407 7.01 -12.04 -5.80
CA MET A 407 5.94 -13.02 -5.97
C MET A 407 6.17 -14.28 -5.15
N GLN A 408 5.12 -15.08 -4.99
CA GLN A 408 5.17 -16.32 -4.25
C GLN A 408 6.11 -17.33 -4.92
N ARG A 409 7.03 -17.92 -4.14
CA ARG A 409 8.06 -18.80 -4.72
C ARG A 409 7.46 -20.03 -5.40
N GLY A 410 7.90 -20.28 -6.63
CA GLY A 410 7.43 -21.42 -7.41
C GLY A 410 5.97 -21.32 -7.83
N ALA A 411 5.41 -20.10 -7.86
CA ALA A 411 4.16 -19.76 -8.55
C ALA A 411 4.39 -19.40 -10.03
N PHE A 412 5.64 -19.20 -10.45
CA PHE A 412 5.97 -18.87 -11.83
C PHE A 412 5.66 -20.06 -12.74
N SER A 413 4.79 -19.83 -13.72
CA SER A 413 4.48 -20.82 -14.75
C SER A 413 5.29 -20.51 -16.01
N LYS A 414 5.48 -21.49 -16.90
CA LYS A 414 6.05 -21.23 -18.23
C LYS A 414 5.23 -20.23 -19.07
N GLN A 415 3.97 -19.96 -18.69
CA GLN A 415 3.10 -18.99 -19.37
C GLN A 415 3.53 -17.53 -19.08
N THR A 416 4.00 -17.22 -17.87
CA THR A 416 4.47 -15.88 -17.47
C THR A 416 5.87 -15.54 -18.01
N ALA A 417 6.60 -16.54 -18.53
CA ALA A 417 7.89 -16.35 -19.18
C ALA A 417 7.80 -15.55 -20.50
N VAL A 418 6.64 -15.60 -21.17
CA VAL A 418 6.43 -14.95 -22.49
C VAL A 418 6.19 -13.45 -22.35
N ASP A 419 5.66 -12.98 -21.22
CA ASP A 419 5.46 -11.54 -20.95
C ASP A 419 6.68 -10.90 -20.25
N ALA A 420 7.52 -11.71 -19.59
CA ALA A 420 8.75 -11.25 -18.94
C ALA A 420 9.93 -11.10 -19.91
N SER A 421 9.85 -11.64 -21.12
CA SER A 421 10.92 -11.55 -22.13
C SER A 421 11.12 -10.14 -22.70
N ASP A 422 10.20 -9.21 -22.45
CA ASP A 422 10.39 -7.79 -22.79
C ASP A 422 11.24 -7.02 -21.76
N VAL A 423 11.69 -7.69 -20.68
CA VAL A 423 12.46 -7.09 -19.57
C VAL A 423 13.73 -7.87 -19.21
N ALA A 424 13.98 -9.04 -19.81
CA ALA A 424 15.06 -9.94 -19.40
C ALA A 424 15.86 -10.47 -20.60
N ASP A 425 17.09 -9.96 -20.78
CA ASP A 425 18.04 -10.41 -21.81
C ASP A 425 18.71 -11.77 -21.50
N ASP A 426 18.24 -12.53 -20.50
CA ASP A 426 18.85 -13.81 -20.13
C ASP A 426 17.85 -14.73 -19.39
N GLU A 427 17.78 -16.02 -19.71
CA GLU A 427 16.89 -17.01 -19.08
C GLU A 427 17.14 -17.12 -17.55
N GLY A 428 18.34 -16.73 -17.07
CA GLY A 428 18.62 -16.61 -15.65
C GLY A 428 17.99 -15.38 -14.97
N SER A 429 17.56 -14.36 -15.70
CA SER A 429 17.04 -13.09 -15.16
C SER A 429 15.59 -13.20 -14.67
N ALA A 430 14.74 -14.00 -15.33
CA ALA A 430 13.35 -14.20 -14.91
C ALA A 430 13.22 -15.02 -13.61
N ALA A 431 14.08 -16.02 -13.40
CA ALA A 431 14.14 -16.77 -12.14
C ALA A 431 14.69 -15.91 -10.97
N ARG A 432 15.50 -14.88 -11.28
CA ARG A 432 16.07 -13.95 -10.29
C ARG A 432 15.06 -12.89 -9.85
N THR A 433 14.13 -12.47 -10.71
CA THR A 433 13.08 -11.51 -10.32
C THR A 433 12.08 -12.12 -9.32
N GLU A 434 11.78 -13.43 -9.39
CA GLU A 434 10.96 -14.13 -8.39
C GLU A 434 11.52 -14.05 -6.96
N GLN A 435 12.84 -13.91 -6.85
CA GLN A 435 13.58 -13.89 -5.59
C GLN A 435 13.96 -12.48 -5.14
N GLU A 436 13.49 -11.45 -5.84
CA GLU A 436 13.72 -10.06 -5.51
C GLU A 436 12.89 -9.66 -4.28
N VAL A 437 13.54 -9.21 -3.22
CA VAL A 437 12.92 -8.49 -2.10
C VAL A 437 13.30 -7.02 -2.23
N ARG A 438 12.30 -6.15 -2.36
CA ARG A 438 12.47 -4.70 -2.26
C ARG A 438 11.75 -4.15 -1.05
N ILE A 439 12.23 -3.00 -0.58
CA ILE A 439 11.65 -2.33 0.58
C ILE A 439 10.16 -2.03 0.43
N ASP A 440 9.66 -1.72 -0.78
CA ASP A 440 8.24 -1.46 -1.02
C ASP A 440 7.36 -2.71 -0.82
N TYR A 441 7.89 -3.90 -1.16
CA TYR A 441 7.15 -5.16 -0.97
C TYR A 441 6.92 -5.43 0.51
N VAL A 442 7.98 -5.25 1.31
CA VAL A 442 7.94 -5.45 2.76
C VAL A 442 7.11 -4.39 3.44
N GLN A 443 7.25 -3.13 3.02
CA GLN A 443 6.45 -2.01 3.50
C GLN A 443 4.95 -2.26 3.37
N HIS A 444 4.45 -2.50 2.15
CA HIS A 444 3.00 -2.68 1.93
C HIS A 444 2.47 -3.89 2.70
N ALA A 445 3.22 -5.00 2.73
CA ALA A 445 2.83 -6.19 3.48
C ALA A 445 2.80 -5.94 4.99
N LEU A 446 3.82 -5.26 5.54
CA LEU A 446 3.88 -4.89 6.96
C LEU A 446 2.69 -4.00 7.35
N SER A 447 2.40 -2.97 6.56
CA SER A 447 1.24 -2.08 6.78
C SER A 447 -0.09 -2.86 6.77
N ALA A 448 -0.29 -3.76 5.80
CA ALA A 448 -1.47 -4.61 5.75
C ALA A 448 -1.59 -5.51 6.98
N MET A 449 -0.50 -6.18 7.39
CA MET A 449 -0.51 -7.06 8.57
C MET A 449 -0.75 -6.27 9.87
N LEU A 450 -0.15 -5.10 10.04
CA LEU A 450 -0.37 -4.23 11.20
C LEU A 450 -1.83 -3.78 11.31
N ARG A 451 -2.46 -3.39 10.20
CA ARG A 451 -3.88 -3.00 10.18
C ARG A 451 -4.80 -4.18 10.42
N TYR A 452 -4.47 -5.35 9.89
CA TYR A 452 -5.22 -6.58 10.20
C TYR A 452 -5.16 -6.93 11.69
N ALA A 453 -4.00 -6.77 12.33
CA ALA A 453 -3.85 -6.97 13.78
C ALA A 453 -4.77 -6.03 14.60
N VAL A 454 -4.97 -4.79 14.14
CA VAL A 454 -5.93 -3.85 14.77
C VAL A 454 -7.36 -4.35 14.60
N MET A 455 -7.79 -4.65 13.36
CA MET A 455 -9.12 -5.18 13.06
C MET A 455 -9.49 -6.40 13.91
N CYS A 456 -8.51 -7.26 14.20
CA CYS A 456 -8.71 -8.49 14.96
C CYS A 456 -8.81 -8.27 16.48
N ARG A 457 -8.17 -7.25 17.04
CA ARG A 457 -8.27 -6.95 18.47
C ARG A 457 -9.61 -6.36 18.86
N ASP A 458 -10.18 -5.52 18.01
CA ASP A 458 -11.48 -4.89 18.24
C ASP A 458 -12.62 -5.93 18.34
N ARG A 459 -12.38 -7.19 17.96
CA ARG A 459 -13.30 -8.32 18.12
C ARG A 459 -13.22 -9.07 19.47
N GLY A 460 -12.18 -8.89 20.28
CA GLY A 460 -11.94 -9.74 21.45
C GLY A 460 -11.74 -11.23 21.14
N ALA A 461 -11.68 -11.61 19.86
CA ALA A 461 -11.49 -12.97 19.37
C ALA A 461 -10.22 -13.00 18.50
N GLY A 462 -9.28 -13.87 18.84
CA GLY A 462 -8.05 -14.03 18.07
C GLY A 462 -8.36 -14.45 16.65
N CYS A 463 -8.18 -13.56 15.67
CA CYS A 463 -8.19 -13.98 14.27
C CYS A 463 -7.05 -14.96 14.05
N ALA A 464 -7.36 -16.22 13.75
CA ALA A 464 -6.42 -17.11 13.10
C ALA A 464 -6.52 -16.87 11.58
N PRO A 465 -5.51 -16.25 10.93
CA PRO A 465 -5.54 -16.10 9.48
C PRO A 465 -5.43 -17.50 8.86
N GLY A 466 -6.49 -17.95 8.17
CA GLY A 466 -6.50 -19.23 7.43
C GLY A 466 -7.60 -20.23 7.80
N VAL A 467 -8.35 -20.03 8.88
CA VAL A 467 -9.55 -20.84 9.15
C VAL A 467 -10.75 -20.03 8.68
N ALA A 468 -11.47 -20.53 7.66
CA ALA A 468 -12.80 -20.02 7.36
C ALA A 468 -13.57 -20.03 8.68
N SER A 469 -13.96 -18.86 9.21
CA SER A 469 -14.84 -18.86 10.38
C SER A 469 -16.10 -19.56 9.92
N THR A 470 -16.32 -20.77 10.41
CA THR A 470 -17.56 -21.53 10.23
C THR A 470 -18.68 -20.93 11.07
N ASP A 471 -18.69 -19.61 11.27
CA ASP A 471 -19.83 -18.87 11.76
C ASP A 471 -20.85 -18.73 10.63
N ALA A 472 -21.28 -19.89 10.10
CA ALA A 472 -22.66 -20.07 9.77
C ALA A 472 -23.40 -20.04 11.11
N ALA A 473 -23.94 -18.86 11.46
CA ALA A 473 -24.97 -18.78 12.49
C ALA A 473 -26.18 -19.68 12.08
N PRO A 474 -26.93 -20.23 13.06
CA PRO A 474 -27.89 -21.32 12.85
C PRO A 474 -28.98 -21.07 11.82
#